data_AF-A0A9D1FFJ0-F1
#
_entry.id   AF-A0A9D1FFJ0-F1
#
_cell.length_a   1.000
_cell.length_b   1.000
_cell.length_c   1.000
_cell.angle_alpha   90.00
_cell.angle_beta   90.00
_cell.angle_gamma   90.00
#
_symmetry.space_group_name_H-M   'P 1'
#
loop_
_entity.id
_entity.type
_entity.pdbx_description
1 polymer ?
#
loop_
_entity_poly.entity_id
_entity_poly.type
_entity_poly.pdbx_seq_one_letter_code
_entity_poly.pdbx_strand_id
1 'polypeptide(L)'
;MKKFMSAVAICGAMFLTACDSNAGAQNGDTVIIDFAGYKDGVAFEGGTATNFPLVLGSGQFVPGFEEQLVGMEVGETRNIDITFPQNYYPELAGQDVVFTVTVNEIVPAK
;
A
#
# COMPACT_ATOMS: atom_id res chain seq x y z
N MET A 1 -14.93 40.79 -8.70
CA MET A 1 -14.41 39.87 -7.68
C MET A 1 -15.07 38.51 -7.91
N LYS A 2 -14.32 37.43 -7.71
CA LYS A 2 -14.37 36.17 -8.47
C LYS A 2 -15.71 35.41 -8.37
N LYS A 3 -16.10 34.85 -9.52
CA LYS A 3 -17.38 34.19 -9.89
C LYS A 3 -17.54 32.78 -9.28
N PHE A 4 -18.79 32.45 -8.88
CA PHE A 4 -19.63 31.28 -9.25
C PHE A 4 -18.95 29.94 -9.64
N MET A 5 -19.46 28.72 -9.45
CA MET A 5 -20.67 28.08 -8.90
C MET A 5 -20.52 26.55 -9.17
N SER A 6 -21.18 25.70 -8.36
CA SER A 6 -21.68 24.32 -8.63
C SER A 6 -20.94 23.32 -9.53
N ALA A 7 -20.87 22.06 -9.10
CA ALA A 7 -21.80 20.99 -9.53
C ALA A 7 -21.41 19.60 -9.00
N VAL A 8 -22.43 18.84 -8.56
CA VAL A 8 -22.42 17.39 -8.44
C VAL A 8 -22.48 16.78 -9.84
N ALA A 9 -21.66 15.76 -10.11
CA ALA A 9 -21.80 14.89 -11.28
C ALA A 9 -21.61 13.43 -10.86
N ILE A 10 -22.68 12.63 -10.98
CA ILE A 10 -22.66 11.16 -11.04
C ILE A 10 -22.90 10.80 -12.51
N CYS A 11 -21.90 10.20 -13.17
CA CYS A 11 -22.01 9.39 -14.40
C CYS A 11 -20.62 8.75 -14.59
N GLY A 12 -20.43 7.44 -14.49
CA GLY A 12 -20.67 6.50 -15.59
C GLY A 12 -19.40 6.32 -16.43
N ALA A 13 -18.72 5.18 -16.25
CA ALA A 13 -17.67 4.58 -17.10
C ALA A 13 -16.73 5.53 -17.90
N MET A 14 -15.50 5.69 -17.41
CA MET A 14 -14.35 6.08 -18.22
C MET A 14 -13.14 5.23 -17.82
N PHE A 15 -13.11 4.01 -18.37
CA PHE A 15 -11.86 3.30 -18.63
C PHE A 15 -11.19 4.01 -19.83
N LEU A 16 -9.88 4.24 -19.75
CA LEU A 16 -8.98 5.01 -20.63
C LEU A 16 -8.68 6.45 -20.18
N THR A 17 -7.36 6.75 -20.23
CA THR A 17 -6.64 8.02 -20.04
C THR A 17 -6.02 8.10 -18.64
N ALA A 18 -4.71 8.13 -18.42
CA ALA A 18 -3.58 8.45 -19.29
C ALA A 18 -2.32 7.74 -18.79
N CYS A 19 -1.39 7.54 -19.72
CA CYS A 19 0.05 7.56 -19.43
C CYS A 19 0.35 8.89 -18.71
N ASP A 20 0.27 8.91 -17.38
CA ASP A 20 0.85 9.97 -16.58
C ASP A 20 2.29 9.57 -16.27
N SER A 21 3.21 10.49 -16.42
CA SER A 21 4.66 10.21 -16.46
C SER A 21 5.25 9.98 -15.08
N ASN A 22 4.44 9.50 -14.13
CA ASN A 22 4.78 9.14 -12.77
C ASN A 22 3.93 7.95 -12.32
N ALA A 23 4.00 6.84 -13.05
CA ALA A 23 3.26 5.64 -12.71
C ALA A 23 3.73 5.13 -11.35
N GLY A 24 2.95 5.37 -10.29
CA GLY A 24 3.17 4.77 -8.98
C GLY A 24 3.26 3.24 -9.08
N ALA A 25 3.74 2.61 -8.01
CA ALA A 25 4.13 1.20 -8.02
C ALA A 25 3.05 0.27 -8.60
N GLN A 26 3.44 -0.67 -9.45
CA GLN A 26 2.51 -1.59 -10.12
C GLN A 26 2.78 -3.05 -9.72
N ASN A 27 1.79 -3.91 -9.95
CA ASN A 27 1.99 -5.36 -9.79
C ASN A 27 3.13 -5.82 -10.71
N GLY A 28 4.05 -6.59 -10.14
CA GLY A 28 5.29 -7.02 -10.78
C GLY A 28 6.50 -6.16 -10.43
N ASP A 29 6.31 -4.90 -10.05
CA ASP A 29 7.42 -4.03 -9.63
C ASP A 29 7.98 -4.51 -8.29
N THR A 30 9.27 -4.24 -8.08
CA THR A 30 9.90 -4.38 -6.77
C THR A 30 9.93 -3.02 -6.08
N VAL A 31 9.21 -2.88 -4.98
CA VAL A 31 9.29 -1.69 -4.13
C VAL A 31 10.27 -1.92 -3.00
N ILE A 32 11.14 -0.95 -2.73
CA ILE A 32 11.98 -0.93 -1.55
C ILE A 32 11.23 -0.12 -0.50
N ILE A 33 10.83 -0.76 0.59
CA ILE A 33 9.96 -0.15 1.61
C ILE A 33 10.57 -0.17 3.00
N ASP A 34 10.21 0.83 3.79
CA ASP A 34 10.29 0.79 5.25
C ASP A 34 8.89 0.58 5.80
N PHE A 35 8.71 -0.39 6.69
CA PHE A 35 7.42 -0.60 7.33
C PHE A 35 7.55 -0.78 8.83
N ALA A 36 6.55 -0.31 9.57
CA ALA A 36 6.38 -0.56 10.99
C ALA A 36 4.94 -0.97 11.29
N GLY A 37 4.76 -2.18 11.81
CA GLY A 37 3.48 -2.79 12.14
C GLY A 37 3.13 -2.59 13.60
N TYR A 38 1.89 -2.19 13.84
CA TYR A 38 1.34 -1.90 15.17
C TYR A 38 0.06 -2.69 15.40
N LYS A 39 -0.04 -3.32 16.56
CA LYS A 39 -1.26 -3.95 17.08
C LYS A 39 -1.71 -3.15 18.30
N ASP A 40 -2.91 -2.59 18.26
CA ASP A 40 -3.43 -1.72 19.34
C ASP A 40 -2.47 -0.57 19.71
N GLY A 41 -1.74 -0.04 18.72
CA GLY A 41 -0.73 1.02 18.91
C GLY A 41 0.62 0.54 19.45
N VAL A 42 0.80 -0.76 19.68
CA VAL A 42 2.05 -1.37 20.15
C VAL A 42 2.75 -2.06 18.97
N ALA A 43 4.02 -1.73 18.73
CA ALA A 43 4.81 -2.41 17.71
C ALA A 43 5.04 -3.88 18.10
N PHE A 44 4.90 -4.80 17.15
CA PHE A 44 5.12 -6.24 17.39
C PHE A 44 6.42 -6.75 16.75
N GLU A 45 6.98 -7.82 17.31
CA GLU A 45 8.23 -8.41 16.83
C GLU A 45 8.07 -8.95 15.41
N GLY A 46 9.05 -8.69 14.55
CA GLY A 46 8.98 -9.04 13.12
C GLY A 46 8.04 -8.15 12.29
N GLY A 47 7.31 -7.22 12.91
CA GLY A 47 6.44 -6.27 12.24
C GLY A 47 7.13 -5.03 11.69
N THR A 48 8.44 -4.87 11.88
CA THR A 48 9.20 -3.69 11.43
C THR A 48 10.42 -4.09 10.62
N ALA A 49 10.62 -3.45 9.47
CA ALA A 49 11.83 -3.59 8.67
C ALA A 49 12.14 -2.29 7.91
N THR A 50 13.41 -2.12 7.53
CA THR A 50 13.88 -1.01 6.71
C THR A 50 14.56 -1.50 5.44
N ASN A 51 14.42 -0.78 4.33
CA ASN A 51 14.96 -1.10 3.01
C ASN A 51 14.61 -2.52 2.56
N PHE A 52 13.39 -2.94 2.84
CA PHE A 52 12.91 -4.27 2.50
C PHE A 52 12.44 -4.33 1.04
N PRO A 53 13.02 -5.19 0.19
CA PRO A 53 12.55 -5.37 -1.17
C PRO A 53 11.31 -6.26 -1.22
N LEU A 54 10.22 -5.74 -1.77
CA LEU A 54 8.95 -6.45 -1.94
C LEU A 54 8.51 -6.41 -3.40
N VAL A 55 8.31 -7.58 -4.00
CA VAL A 55 7.69 -7.69 -5.33
C VAL A 55 6.17 -7.62 -5.16
N LEU A 56 5.53 -6.61 -5.75
CA LEU A 56 4.08 -6.45 -5.66
C LEU A 56 3.35 -7.52 -6.47
N GLY A 57 2.34 -8.14 -5.87
CA GLY A 57 1.59 -9.25 -6.46
C GLY A 57 2.30 -10.61 -6.35
N SER A 58 3.38 -10.70 -5.55
CA SER A 58 4.10 -11.97 -5.33
C SER A 58 3.39 -12.88 -4.32
N GLY A 59 2.51 -12.32 -3.48
CA GLY A 59 1.85 -13.05 -2.41
C GLY A 59 2.81 -13.50 -1.32
N GLN A 60 3.95 -12.83 -1.20
CA GLN A 60 4.91 -13.06 -0.10
C GLN A 60 4.39 -12.47 1.21
N PHE A 61 3.62 -11.39 1.12
CA PHE A 61 2.96 -10.77 2.25
C PHE A 61 1.51 -11.26 2.40
N VAL A 62 0.94 -10.91 3.54
CA VAL A 62 -0.46 -11.17 3.86
C VAL A 62 -1.40 -10.47 2.86
N PRO A 63 -2.52 -11.13 2.48
CA PRO A 63 -3.48 -10.56 1.55
C PRO A 63 -3.96 -9.16 1.98
N GLY A 64 -4.13 -8.26 1.03
CA GLY A 64 -4.53 -6.88 1.28
C GLY A 64 -3.38 -5.93 1.64
N PHE A 65 -2.17 -6.43 1.94
CA PHE A 65 -1.01 -5.56 2.17
C PHE A 65 -0.45 -5.02 0.84
N GLU A 66 -0.07 -5.92 -0.07
CA GLU A 66 0.57 -5.57 -1.35
C GLU A 66 -0.36 -4.71 -2.22
N GLU A 67 -1.66 -5.01 -2.21
CA GLU A 67 -2.69 -4.31 -3.00
C GLU A 67 -2.80 -2.82 -2.64
N GLN A 68 -2.55 -2.47 -1.37
CA GLN A 68 -2.61 -1.08 -0.90
C GLN A 68 -1.32 -0.29 -1.18
N LEU A 69 -0.23 -0.97 -1.54
CA LEU A 69 1.02 -0.33 -2.00
C LEU A 69 0.97 -0.01 -3.50
N VAL A 70 0.11 -0.68 -4.26
CA VAL A 70 -0.09 -0.36 -5.68
C VAL A 70 -0.55 1.08 -5.82
N GLY A 71 0.10 1.81 -6.72
CA GLY A 71 -0.11 3.23 -6.98
C GLY A 71 0.61 4.18 -6.03
N MET A 72 1.34 3.68 -5.02
CA MET A 72 2.17 4.55 -4.19
C MET A 72 3.38 5.08 -4.97
N GLU A 73 3.76 6.33 -4.70
CA GLU A 73 4.95 6.96 -5.28
C GLU A 73 6.17 6.85 -4.35
N VAL A 74 7.38 7.04 -4.91
CA VAL A 74 8.60 7.13 -4.12
C VAL A 74 8.54 8.33 -3.17
N GLY A 75 8.83 8.08 -1.89
CA GLY A 75 8.75 9.04 -0.79
C GLY A 75 7.36 9.14 -0.15
N GLU A 76 6.35 8.43 -0.66
CA GLU A 76 5.02 8.40 -0.05
C GLU A 76 5.01 7.51 1.20
N THR A 77 4.37 8.02 2.26
CA THR A 77 4.05 7.25 3.47
C THR A 77 2.54 7.02 3.57
N ARG A 78 2.12 5.79 3.83
CA ARG A 78 0.71 5.38 3.96
C ARG A 78 0.50 4.41 5.12
N ASN A 79 -0.64 4.50 5.79
CA ASN A 79 -1.05 3.47 6.74
C ASN A 79 -1.88 2.41 6.04
N ILE A 80 -1.54 1.14 6.29
CA ILE A 80 -2.10 -0.04 5.65
C ILE A 80 -2.79 -0.86 6.74
N ASP A 81 -4.11 -0.84 6.73
CA ASP A 81 -4.93 -1.62 7.67
C ASP A 81 -5.15 -3.02 7.10
N ILE A 82 -4.84 -4.04 7.90
CA ILE A 82 -5.07 -5.44 7.52
C ILE A 82 -5.52 -6.27 8.72
N THR A 83 -6.22 -7.36 8.40
CA THR A 83 -6.52 -8.43 9.37
C THR A 83 -5.70 -9.65 9.02
N PHE A 84 -4.91 -10.15 9.97
CA PHE A 84 -4.17 -11.39 9.76
C PHE A 84 -5.12 -12.59 9.60
N PRO A 85 -4.83 -13.52 8.67
CA PRO A 85 -5.58 -14.77 8.56
C PRO A 85 -5.57 -15.58 9.88
N GLN A 86 -6.63 -16.35 10.11
CA GLN A 86 -6.76 -17.20 11.31
C GLN A 86 -5.71 -18.32 11.40
N ASN A 87 -5.09 -18.68 10.28
CA ASN A 87 -4.06 -19.71 10.17
C ASN A 87 -2.63 -19.14 10.13
N TYR A 88 -2.45 -17.88 10.55
CA TYR A 88 -1.13 -17.27 10.66
C TYR A 88 -0.44 -17.67 11.98
N TYR A 89 0.63 -16.97 12.37
CA TYR A 89 1.27 -17.20 13.66
C TYR A 89 0.27 -17.00 14.81
N PRO A 90 0.22 -17.89 15.83
CA PRO A 90 -0.81 -17.87 16.89
C PRO A 90 -1.00 -16.52 17.59
N GLU A 91 0.06 -15.73 17.72
CA GLU A 91 0.05 -14.42 18.39
C GLU A 91 -0.58 -13.30 17.55
N LEU A 92 -0.62 -13.49 16.23
CA LEU A 92 -1.13 -12.54 15.24
C LEU A 92 -2.39 -13.04 14.52
N ALA A 93 -2.74 -14.32 14.63
CA ALA A 93 -3.88 -14.92 13.98
C ALA A 93 -5.19 -14.17 14.30
N GLY A 94 -5.89 -13.72 13.26
CA GLY A 94 -7.17 -13.02 13.38
C GLY A 94 -7.09 -11.63 13.99
N GLN A 95 -5.88 -11.07 14.17
CA GLN A 95 -5.69 -9.74 14.75
C GLN A 95 -5.71 -8.67 13.67
N ASP A 96 -6.34 -7.55 13.99
CA ASP A 96 -6.27 -6.33 13.20
C ASP A 96 -5.00 -5.57 13.55
N VAL A 97 -4.27 -5.14 12.53
CA VAL A 97 -3.03 -4.37 12.69
C VAL A 97 -2.94 -3.28 11.64
N VAL A 98 -2.14 -2.26 11.96
CA VAL A 98 -1.85 -1.14 11.08
C VAL A 98 -0.36 -1.14 10.77
N PHE A 99 -0.01 -1.11 9.48
CA PHE A 99 1.36 -0.92 9.05
C PHE A 99 1.58 0.47 8.50
N THR A 100 2.54 1.20 9.05
CA THR A 100 3.01 2.45 8.43
C THR A 100 4.06 2.12 7.38
N VAL A 101 3.60 2.19 6.13
CA VAL A 101 4.21 2.06 4.80
C VAL A 101 5.07 3.22 4.32
N THR A 102 6.37 3.15 4.06
CA THR A 102 7.08 4.19 3.27
C THR A 102 7.78 3.56 2.08
N VAL A 103 7.56 4.11 0.88
CA VAL A 103 8.25 3.66 -0.35
C VAL A 103 9.51 4.47 -0.56
N ASN A 104 10.66 3.80 -0.56
CA ASN A 104 11.97 4.43 -0.76
C ASN A 104 12.42 4.37 -2.22
N GLU A 105 12.09 3.30 -2.94
CA GLU A 105 12.45 3.11 -4.35
C GLU A 105 11.44 2.19 -5.03
N ILE A 106 11.25 2.37 -6.35
CA ILE A 106 10.46 1.48 -7.20
C ILE A 106 11.37 1.00 -8.33
N VAL A 107 11.55 -0.31 -8.43
CA VAL A 107 12.28 -0.98 -9.51
C VAL A 107 11.26 -1.67 -10.41
N PRO A 108 11.05 -1.19 -11.65
CA PRO A 108 10.04 -1.73 -12.55
C PRO A 108 10.27 -3.22 -12.88
N ALA A 109 9.18 -3.96 -13.06
CA ALA A 109 9.23 -5.31 -13.62
C ALA A 109 9.95 -5.29 -14.99
N LYS A 110 10.79 -6.30 -15.24
CA LYS A 110 11.46 -6.48 -16.54
C LYS A 110 10.63 -7.26 -17.53
#